data_AF-A0A947GP79-F1
#
_entry.id   AF-A0A947GP79-F1
#
_cell.length_a   1.000
_cell.length_b   1.000
_cell.length_c   1.000
_cell.angle_alpha   90.00
_cell.angle_beta   90.00
_cell.angle_gamma   90.00
#
_symmetry.space_group_name_H-M   'P 1'
#
loop_
_entity.id
_entity.type
_entity.pdbx_description
1 polymer ?
#
loop_
_entity_poly.entity_id
_entity_poly.type
_entity_poly.pdbx_seq_one_letter_code
_entity_poly.pdbx_strand_id
1 'polypeptide(L)'
;MVDKNAQRAHLETFDDFDNGLSDLIDLWSSSPKTATQAAKESALAHFKEDLEAAALKWIDNKAKSKKYAAIGQELAEFEEVLKEGSDVAPEADNTDSAASAKARKKD
;
A
#
# COMPACT_ATOMS: atom_id res chain seq x y z
N MET A 1 -23.35 19.39 -2.81
CA MET A 1 -21.93 19.07 -3.03
C MET A 1 -21.90 17.68 -3.62
N VAL A 2 -21.53 17.53 -4.88
CA VAL A 2 -21.45 16.23 -5.55
C VAL A 2 -20.19 15.54 -5.05
N ASP A 3 -20.33 14.30 -4.57
CA ASP A 3 -19.25 13.38 -4.23
C ASP A 3 -18.27 13.23 -5.40
N LYS A 4 -17.26 14.11 -5.47
CA LYS A 4 -16.24 14.12 -6.52
C LYS A 4 -15.14 13.06 -6.30
N ASN A 5 -15.27 12.23 -5.28
CA ASN A 5 -14.31 11.15 -4.97
C ASN A 5 -14.83 9.73 -5.25
N ALA A 6 -16.00 9.59 -5.89
CA ALA A 6 -16.62 8.28 -6.11
C ALA A 6 -16.90 7.93 -7.59
N GLN A 7 -16.45 8.74 -8.54
CA GLN A 7 -16.36 8.28 -9.93
C GLN A 7 -15.09 7.44 -10.07
N ARG A 8 -15.22 6.18 -9.63
CA ARG A 8 -14.27 5.09 -9.88
C ARG A 8 -13.95 5.05 -11.38
N ALA A 9 -12.70 5.27 -11.75
CA ALA A 9 -12.26 4.97 -13.09
C ALA A 9 -12.11 3.45 -13.18
N HIS A 10 -13.03 2.78 -13.89
CA HIS A 10 -12.81 1.39 -14.27
C HIS A 10 -11.57 1.34 -15.15
N LEU A 11 -10.56 0.58 -14.73
CA LEU A 11 -9.31 0.50 -15.46
C LEU A 11 -9.44 -0.54 -16.58
N GLU A 12 -9.36 -0.10 -17.83
CA GLU A 12 -9.51 -1.00 -18.99
C GLU A 12 -8.23 -1.10 -19.83
N THR A 13 -7.48 -0.01 -19.92
CA THR A 13 -6.27 0.08 -20.75
C THR A 13 -5.00 0.00 -19.92
N PHE A 14 -3.89 -0.40 -20.54
CA PHE A 14 -2.59 -0.45 -19.85
C PHE A 14 -2.21 0.90 -19.24
N ASP A 15 -2.44 2.00 -19.95
CA ASP A 15 -2.13 3.34 -19.46
C ASP A 15 -3.02 3.71 -18.26
N ASP A 16 -4.27 3.22 -18.20
CA ASP A 16 -5.13 3.41 -17.03
C ASP A 16 -4.54 2.67 -15.81
N PHE A 17 -4.02 1.46 -15.98
CA PHE A 17 -3.40 0.73 -14.88
C PHE A 17 -2.05 1.32 -14.45
N ASP A 18 -1.24 1.81 -15.38
CA ASP A 18 0.04 2.46 -15.10
C ASP A 18 -0.15 3.76 -14.30
N ASN A 19 -1.06 4.62 -14.76
CA ASN A 19 -1.44 5.84 -14.04
C ASN A 19 -2.16 5.50 -12.72
N GLY A 20 -3.06 4.51 -12.75
CA GLY A 20 -3.82 4.08 -11.58
C GLY A 20 -2.95 3.49 -10.46
N LEU A 21 -1.84 2.83 -10.79
CA LEU A 21 -0.86 2.36 -9.80
C LEU A 21 -0.14 3.54 -9.15
N SER A 22 0.23 4.54 -9.94
CA SER A 22 0.83 5.79 -9.43
C SER A 22 -0.14 6.53 -8.50
N ASP A 23 -1.41 6.67 -8.92
CA ASP A 23 -2.46 7.27 -8.09
C ASP A 23 -2.70 6.50 -6.78
N LEU A 24 -2.61 5.17 -6.83
CA LEU A 24 -2.74 4.32 -5.64
C LEU A 24 -1.57 4.55 -4.66
N ILE A 25 -0.35 4.64 -5.15
CA ILE A 25 0.84 4.93 -4.33
C ILE A 25 0.72 6.32 -3.69
N ASP A 26 0.29 7.32 -4.45
CA ASP A 26 0.07 8.69 -3.95
C ASP A 26 -1.05 8.73 -2.89
N LEU A 27 -2.12 7.98 -3.10
CA LEU A 27 -3.22 7.83 -2.13
C LEU A 27 -2.72 7.22 -0.82
N TRP A 28 -1.88 6.18 -0.88
CA TRP A 28 -1.33 5.54 0.30
C TRP A 28 -0.30 6.41 1.04
N SER A 29 0.47 7.19 0.30
CA SER A 29 1.41 8.20 0.82
C SER A 29 0.70 9.43 1.41
N SER A 30 -0.57 9.63 1.07
CA SER A 30 -1.37 10.78 1.54
C SER A 30 -1.78 10.66 3.00
N SER A 31 -1.94 11.83 3.64
CA SER A 31 -2.34 11.91 5.05
C SER A 31 -3.74 11.32 5.32
N PRO A 32 -4.04 10.88 6.55
CA PRO A 32 -5.37 10.38 6.93
C PRO A 32 -6.50 11.40 6.77
N LYS A 33 -6.17 12.69 6.69
CA LYS A 33 -7.14 13.78 6.42
C LYS A 33 -7.60 13.78 4.95
N THR A 34 -6.79 13.21 4.07
CA THR A 34 -7.04 13.14 2.63
C THR A 34 -7.73 11.83 2.27
N ALA A 35 -7.29 10.71 2.85
CA ALA A 35 -7.87 9.40 2.61
C ALA A 35 -7.82 8.55 3.88
N THR A 36 -8.97 8.00 4.28
CA THR A 36 -9.04 7.08 5.42
C THR A 36 -8.42 5.74 5.06
N GLN A 37 -7.97 4.99 6.07
CA GLN A 37 -7.41 3.65 5.87
C GLN A 37 -8.36 2.74 5.08
N ALA A 38 -9.65 2.76 5.42
CA ALA A 38 -10.67 1.99 4.69
C ALA A 38 -10.81 2.40 3.21
N ALA A 39 -10.63 3.69 2.90
CA ALA A 39 -10.65 4.15 1.51
C ALA A 39 -9.40 3.68 0.74
N LYS A 40 -8.23 3.68 1.38
CA LYS A 40 -6.98 3.18 0.81
C LYS A 40 -7.04 1.67 0.53
N GLU A 41 -7.55 0.89 1.48
CA GLU A 41 -7.75 -0.55 1.35
C GLU A 41 -8.80 -0.89 0.29
N SER A 42 -9.90 -0.14 0.23
CA SER A 42 -10.91 -0.31 -0.82
C SER A 42 -10.35 0.01 -2.21
N ALA A 43 -9.53 1.05 -2.35
CA ALA A 43 -8.88 1.40 -3.62
C ALA A 43 -7.91 0.29 -4.08
N LEU A 44 -7.11 -0.25 -3.16
CA LEU A 44 -6.21 -1.38 -3.44
C LEU A 44 -6.99 -2.62 -3.88
N ALA A 45 -8.08 -2.98 -3.19
CA ALA A 45 -8.89 -4.13 -3.55
C ALA A 45 -9.50 -3.99 -4.97
N HIS A 46 -10.03 -2.81 -5.31
CA HIS A 46 -10.59 -2.58 -6.64
C HIS A 46 -9.54 -2.58 -7.75
N PHE A 47 -8.36 -2.01 -7.50
CA PHE A 47 -7.25 -2.08 -8.46
C PHE A 47 -6.88 -3.55 -8.77
N LYS A 48 -6.85 -4.41 -7.75
CA LYS A 48 -6.58 -5.84 -7.91
C LYS A 48 -7.65 -6.56 -8.72
N GLU A 49 -8.93 -6.30 -8.43
CA GLU A 49 -10.06 -6.88 -9.16
C GLU A 49 -10.00 -6.51 -10.66
N ASP A 50 -9.79 -5.22 -10.97
CA ASP A 50 -9.69 -4.75 -12.35
C ASP A 50 -8.45 -5.35 -13.04
N LEU A 51 -7.32 -5.47 -12.35
CA LEU A 51 -6.09 -6.02 -12.91
C LEU A 51 -6.23 -7.51 -13.23
N GLU A 52 -6.86 -8.28 -12.33
CA GLU A 52 -7.14 -9.70 -12.55
C GLU A 52 -8.09 -9.89 -13.74
N ALA A 53 -9.15 -9.07 -13.83
CA ALA A 53 -10.07 -9.10 -14.97
C ALA A 53 -9.36 -8.77 -16.28
N ALA A 54 -8.48 -7.77 -16.29
CA ALA A 54 -7.68 -7.41 -17.46
C ALA A 54 -6.68 -8.51 -17.84
N ALA A 55 -6.02 -9.14 -16.86
CA ALA A 55 -5.09 -10.24 -17.09
C ALA A 55 -5.80 -11.45 -17.72
N LEU A 56 -6.99 -11.80 -17.23
CA LEU A 56 -7.84 -12.85 -17.80
C LEU A 56 -8.30 -12.51 -19.22
N LYS A 57 -8.74 -11.26 -19.46
CA LYS A 57 -9.16 -10.79 -20.80
C LYS A 57 -8.05 -10.92 -21.84
N TRP A 58 -6.79 -10.75 -21.43
CA TRP A 58 -5.63 -10.73 -22.33
C TRP A 58 -4.72 -11.95 -22.21
N ILE A 59 -5.18 -13.04 -21.58
CA ILE A 59 -4.36 -14.24 -21.32
C ILE A 59 -3.76 -14.86 -22.59
N ASP A 60 -4.51 -14.85 -23.70
CA ASP A 60 -4.06 -15.38 -24.99
C ASP A 60 -3.21 -14.36 -25.80
N ASN A 61 -3.15 -13.10 -25.36
CA ASN A 61 -2.34 -12.07 -25.99
C ASN A 61 -1.01 -11.93 -25.25
N LYS A 62 0.02 -12.65 -25.71
CA LYS A 62 1.35 -12.68 -25.07
C LYS A 62 1.93 -11.29 -24.76
N ALA A 63 1.78 -10.32 -25.66
CA ALA A 63 2.33 -8.98 -25.46
C ALA A 63 1.57 -8.22 -24.37
N LYS A 64 0.24 -8.29 -24.37
CA LYS A 64 -0.59 -7.64 -23.35
C LYS A 64 -0.49 -8.36 -22.01
N SER A 65 -0.58 -9.69 -21.98
CA SER A 65 -0.38 -10.49 -20.77
C SER A 65 0.92 -10.14 -20.04
N LYS A 66 2.04 -9.99 -20.77
CA LYS A 66 3.32 -9.55 -20.17
C LYS A 66 3.23 -8.17 -19.53
N LYS A 67 2.50 -7.23 -20.15
CA LYS A 67 2.33 -5.87 -19.61
C LYS A 67 1.52 -5.89 -18.30
N TYR A 68 0.37 -6.56 -18.28
CA TYR A 68 -0.45 -6.66 -17.06
C TYR A 68 0.25 -7.48 -15.96
N ALA A 69 1.06 -8.47 -16.33
CA ALA A 69 1.90 -9.21 -15.39
C ALA A 69 2.97 -8.32 -14.72
N ALA A 70 3.56 -7.38 -15.47
CA ALA A 70 4.52 -6.43 -14.92
C ALA A 70 3.86 -5.50 -13.89
N ILE A 71 2.67 -4.97 -14.21
CA ILE A 71 1.88 -4.17 -13.27
C ILE A 71 1.55 -4.97 -12.00
N GLY A 72 1.20 -6.25 -12.16
CA GLY A 72 0.95 -7.14 -11.02
C GLY A 72 2.19 -7.36 -10.15
N GLN A 73 3.39 -7.37 -10.74
CA GLN A 73 4.64 -7.47 -10.00
C GLN A 73 4.91 -6.18 -9.21
N GLU A 74 4.78 -5.01 -9.84
CA GLU A 74 4.97 -3.72 -9.16
C GLU A 74 3.96 -3.53 -8.02
N LEU A 75 2.71 -3.96 -8.22
CA LEU A 75 1.70 -3.96 -7.15
C LEU A 75 2.09 -4.87 -5.99
N ALA A 76 2.68 -6.04 -6.27
CA ALA A 76 3.15 -6.95 -5.23
C ALA A 76 4.31 -6.35 -4.42
N GLU A 77 5.26 -5.69 -5.08
CA GLU A 77 6.35 -4.96 -4.44
C GLU A 77 5.80 -3.83 -3.53
N PHE A 78 4.79 -3.11 -4.01
CA PHE A 78 4.09 -2.11 -3.20
C PHE A 78 3.39 -2.71 -1.96
N GLU A 79 2.69 -3.84 -2.11
CA GLU A 79 2.06 -4.55 -0.99
C GLU A 79 3.07 -5.06 0.03
N GLU A 80 4.28 -5.46 -0.39
CA GLU A 80 5.36 -5.84 0.52
C GLU A 80 5.82 -4.65 1.36
N VAL A 81 6.01 -3.48 0.74
CA VAL A 81 6.34 -2.24 1.46
C VAL A 81 5.27 -1.87 2.48
N LEU A 82 3.98 -2.07 2.16
CA LEU A 82 2.88 -1.84 3.11
C LEU A 82 2.93 -2.79 4.31
N LYS A 83 3.33 -4.05 4.10
CA LYS A 83 3.49 -5.03 5.18
C LYS A 83 4.69 -4.70 6.06
N GLU A 84 5.83 -4.36 5.47
CA GLU A 84 7.05 -4.00 6.20
C GLU A 84 6.88 -2.68 6.98
N GLY A 85 6.21 -1.68 6.39
CA GLY A 85 5.87 -0.43 7.06
C GLY A 85 4.82 -0.58 8.19
N SER A 86 4.04 -1.66 8.18
CA SER A 86 3.12 -2.01 9.26
C SER A 86 3.78 -2.81 10.40
N ASP A 87 4.94 -3.42 10.14
CA ASP A 87 5.72 -4.18 11.14
C ASP A 87 6.71 -3.28 11.91
N VAL A 88 7.06 -2.11 11.37
CA VAL A 88 7.75 -1.02 12.10
C VAL A 88 6.73 -0.23 12.95
N ALA A 89 6.16 -0.90 13.94
CA ALA A 89 5.80 -0.20 15.18
C ALA A 89 7.12 0.27 15.83
N PRO A 90 7.20 1.51 16.37
CA PRO A 90 8.44 2.02 16.89
C PRO A 90 8.94 1.07 17.98
N GLU A 91 10.19 0.62 17.83
CA GLU A 91 10.99 0.13 18.94
C GLU A 91 10.77 1.09 20.10
N ALA A 92 10.02 0.63 21.08
CA ALA A 92 9.99 1.24 22.37
C ALA A 92 11.42 1.07 22.91
N ASP A 93 12.23 2.11 22.76
CA ASP A 93 13.48 2.34 23.48
C ASP A 93 13.20 2.21 24.98
N ASN A 94 13.19 0.97 25.45
CA ASN A 94 13.21 0.59 26.85
C ASN A 94 14.62 0.11 27.14
N THR A 95 15.53 1.06 27.27
CA THR A 95 16.79 0.83 27.96
C THR A 95 17.07 1.94 28.96
N ASP A 96 16.09 2.26 29.82
CA ASP A 96 16.43 2.74 31.16
C ASP A 96 16.88 1.51 31.96
N SER A 97 18.20 1.33 31.94
CA SER A 97 18.91 0.25 32.61
C SER A 97 18.63 0.28 34.10
N ALA A 98 17.86 -0.70 34.56
CA ALA A 98 17.90 -1.12 35.94
C ALA A 98 19.33 -1.56 36.31
N ALA A 99 19.83 -0.96 37.39
CA ALA A 99 20.90 -1.41 38.28
C ALA A 99 22.36 -1.04 37.96
N SER A 100 22.89 -0.08 38.74
CA SER A 100 24.06 -0.38 39.60
C SER A 100 24.23 0.58 40.80
N ALA A 101 23.97 0.01 41.96
CA ALA A 101 24.46 0.27 43.32
C ALA A 101 25.52 1.38 43.56
N LYS A 102 25.29 2.18 44.62
CA LYS A 102 26.36 2.50 45.58
C LYS A 102 25.86 2.81 47.00
N ALA A 103 26.40 2.05 47.95
CA ALA A 103 26.17 2.12 49.39
C ALA A 103 26.64 3.44 50.04
N ARG A 104 25.91 3.91 51.07
CA ARG A 104 26.37 4.75 52.20
C ARG A 104 25.43 4.48 53.40
N LYS A 105 25.81 3.68 54.39
CA LYS A 105 26.65 3.93 55.59
C LYS A 105 25.79 4.29 56.83
N LYS A 106 25.79 3.31 57.74
CA LYS A 106 25.50 3.27 59.18
C LYS A 106 25.53 4.63 59.92
N ASP A 107 24.49 4.87 60.72
CA ASP A 107 24.53 5.60 61.99
C ASP A 107 24.27 4.60 63.14
#